data_AF-A0A972XH18-F1
#
_entry.id   AF-A0A972XH18-F1
#
_cell.length_a   1.000
_cell.length_b   1.000
_cell.length_c   1.000
_cell.angle_alpha   90.00
_cell.angle_beta   90.00
_cell.angle_gamma   90.00
#
_symmetry.space_group_name_H-M   'P 1'
#
loop_
_entity.id
_entity.type
_entity.pdbx_description
1 polymer ?
#
loop_
_entity_poly.entity_id
_entity_poly.type
_entity_poly.pdbx_seq_one_letter_code
_entity_poly.pdbx_strand_id
1 'polypeptide(L)'
;MSATTARGTARLAITVMSTVEGFDDEIQGAGLTVLNSGDADLTWNSVVGQTHEVILADNLFVQLEPPSGAWVTVPAEEWTPTAAAGRPLRGLSDVIGVRRDGVEFLDGVEATRYSGSLDLAGHSDGLGLNSRALQLAAASPSTRIAATVWIDGSGLIIQVMRTLVGATDVAASTVTKLTDFGTAAAVTSPIE
;
A
#
# COMPACT_ATOMS: atom_id res chain seq x y z
N MET A 1 15.32 -11.84 4.07
CA MET A 1 15.21 -10.40 4.36
C MET A 1 14.39 -10.26 5.64
N SER A 2 14.95 -9.79 6.76
CA SER A 2 14.27 -9.80 8.08
C SER A 2 14.53 -8.54 8.94
N ALA A 3 15.21 -7.52 8.40
CA ALA A 3 15.63 -6.35 9.19
C ALA A 3 14.49 -5.32 9.37
N THR A 4 13.59 -5.17 8.39
CA THR A 4 12.52 -4.16 8.41
C THR A 4 11.43 -4.44 9.45
N THR A 5 11.10 -5.71 9.68
CA THR A 5 10.11 -6.16 10.68
C THR A 5 10.59 -5.98 12.12
N ALA A 6 11.90 -5.97 12.36
CA ALA A 6 12.48 -5.87 13.71
C ALA A 6 12.18 -4.51 14.40
N ARG A 7 11.85 -3.47 13.64
CA ARG A 7 11.53 -2.12 14.18
C ARG A 7 10.08 -1.98 14.63
N GLY A 8 9.22 -2.97 14.40
CA GLY A 8 7.84 -3.01 14.90
C GLY A 8 6.85 -2.06 14.21
N THR A 9 7.22 -0.80 14.00
CA THR A 9 6.36 0.26 13.43
C THR A 9 7.12 1.18 12.47
N ALA A 10 6.37 1.89 11.61
CA ALA A 10 6.86 2.99 10.78
C ALA A 10 5.74 3.98 10.50
N ARG A 11 6.09 5.25 10.24
CA ARG A 11 5.19 6.17 9.56
C ARG A 11 5.14 5.83 8.09
N LEU A 12 3.95 5.93 7.49
CA LEU A 12 3.76 5.70 6.08
C LEU A 12 3.10 6.89 5.39
N ALA A 13 3.50 7.10 4.14
CA ALA A 13 2.77 7.92 3.19
C ALA A 13 2.50 7.07 1.95
N ILE A 14 1.28 7.08 1.46
CA ILE A 14 0.85 6.32 0.28
C ILE A 14 0.23 7.25 -0.76
N THR A 15 0.56 6.97 -2.01
CA THR A 15 -0.14 7.51 -3.18
C THR A 15 -0.59 6.35 -4.04
N VAL A 16 -1.88 6.30 -4.34
CA VAL A 16 -2.47 5.38 -5.32
C VAL A 16 -2.94 6.22 -6.49
N MET A 17 -2.50 5.86 -7.68
CA MET A 17 -2.96 6.43 -8.94
C MET A 17 -3.56 5.29 -9.75
N SER A 18 -4.76 5.48 -10.28
CA SER A 18 -5.37 4.48 -11.15
C SER A 18 -6.13 5.13 -12.29
N THR A 19 -6.17 4.44 -13.42
CA THR A 19 -7.02 4.78 -14.56
C THR A 19 -7.84 3.53 -14.87
N VAL A 20 -9.16 3.61 -14.82
CA VAL A 20 -10.07 2.49 -15.13
C VAL A 20 -11.03 2.95 -16.21
N GLU A 21 -11.01 2.29 -17.37
CA GLU A 21 -11.87 2.62 -18.52
C GLU A 21 -11.79 4.11 -18.92
N GLY A 22 -10.62 4.73 -18.75
CA GLY A 22 -10.37 6.13 -19.09
C GLY A 22 -10.71 7.15 -17.99
N PHE A 23 -11.13 6.70 -16.80
CA PHE A 23 -11.34 7.56 -15.63
C PHE A 23 -10.16 7.48 -14.69
N ASP A 24 -9.55 8.64 -14.41
CA ASP A 24 -8.43 8.76 -13.47
C ASP A 24 -8.91 8.97 -12.04
N ASP A 25 -8.24 8.33 -11.11
CA ASP A 25 -8.42 8.47 -9.67
C ASP A 25 -7.05 8.60 -9.00
N GLU A 26 -6.92 9.58 -8.09
CA GLU A 26 -5.72 9.78 -7.29
C GLU A 26 -6.09 9.88 -5.83
N ILE A 27 -5.38 9.09 -5.04
CA ILE A 27 -5.66 8.90 -3.65
C ILE A 27 -4.37 9.06 -2.87
N GLN A 28 -4.44 9.82 -1.79
CA GLN A 28 -3.32 10.03 -0.89
C GLN A 28 -3.70 9.67 0.53
N GLY A 29 -2.80 8.98 1.22
CA GLY A 29 -2.96 8.63 2.61
C GLY A 29 -1.66 8.75 3.38
N ALA A 30 -1.75 8.93 4.69
CA ALA A 30 -0.61 8.95 5.58
C ALA A 30 -1.02 8.48 6.98
N GLY A 31 -0.05 7.98 7.73
CA GLY A 31 -0.27 7.61 9.13
C GLY A 31 0.79 6.67 9.64
N LEU A 32 0.38 5.70 10.45
CA LEU A 32 1.23 4.75 11.11
C LEU A 32 0.88 3.32 10.69
N THR A 33 1.88 2.46 10.51
CA THR A 33 1.71 1.02 10.36
C THR A 33 2.56 0.25 11.36
N VAL A 34 2.03 -0.87 11.84
CA VAL A 34 2.74 -1.92 12.58
C VAL A 34 3.21 -2.95 11.57
N LEU A 35 4.51 -2.97 11.28
CA LEU A 35 5.09 -3.72 10.15
C LEU A 35 4.96 -5.24 10.30
N ASN A 36 4.77 -5.74 11.52
CA ASN A 36 4.72 -7.18 11.83
C ASN A 36 3.32 -7.77 11.73
N SER A 37 2.29 -7.02 12.15
CA SER A 37 0.90 -7.43 12.02
C SER A 37 0.25 -6.92 10.74
N GLY A 38 0.76 -5.82 10.19
CA GLY A 38 0.11 -5.10 9.11
C GLY A 38 -1.09 -4.27 9.59
N ASP A 39 -1.15 -3.98 10.88
CA ASP A 39 -2.14 -3.04 11.42
C ASP A 39 -1.75 -1.62 11.05
N ALA A 40 -2.71 -0.73 10.90
CA ALA A 40 -2.45 0.66 10.56
C ALA A 40 -3.53 1.60 11.08
N ASP A 41 -3.12 2.83 11.37
CA ASP A 41 -3.97 3.96 11.68
C ASP A 41 -3.61 5.09 10.69
N LEU A 42 -4.56 5.43 9.82
CA LEU A 42 -4.32 6.21 8.62
C LEU A 42 -5.37 7.30 8.46
N THR A 43 -4.91 8.44 7.96
CA THR A 43 -5.76 9.48 7.39
C THR A 43 -5.65 9.40 5.86
N TRP A 44 -6.78 9.56 5.19
CA TRP A 44 -6.86 9.49 3.74
C TRP A 44 -7.61 10.69 3.18
N ASN A 45 -7.19 11.19 2.02
CA ASN A 45 -7.94 12.18 1.24
C ASN A 45 -8.39 11.59 -0.10
N SER A 46 -9.71 11.58 -0.34
CA SER A 46 -10.29 11.19 -1.63
C SER A 46 -10.24 12.34 -2.64
N VAL A 47 -10.44 12.03 -3.92
CA VAL A 47 -10.45 13.02 -5.03
C VAL A 47 -11.46 14.16 -4.86
N VAL A 48 -12.52 13.96 -4.07
CA VAL A 48 -13.51 15.01 -3.76
C VAL A 48 -13.09 15.88 -2.56
N GLY A 49 -11.86 15.71 -2.06
CA GLY A 49 -11.31 16.45 -0.92
C GLY A 49 -11.87 16.00 0.43
N GLN A 50 -12.56 14.87 0.48
CA GLN A 50 -13.05 14.32 1.75
C GLN A 50 -11.93 13.58 2.45
N THR A 51 -11.71 13.95 3.71
CA THR A 51 -10.80 13.25 4.60
C THR A 51 -11.55 12.13 5.30
N HIS A 52 -10.93 10.95 5.39
CA HIS A 52 -11.42 9.80 6.16
C HIS A 52 -10.34 9.34 7.13
N GLU A 53 -10.75 8.87 8.31
CA GLU A 53 -9.88 8.13 9.22
C GLU A 53 -10.10 6.63 9.02
N VAL A 54 -9.02 5.86 9.04
CA VAL A 54 -9.01 4.46 8.68
C VAL A 54 -8.15 3.68 9.65
N ILE A 55 -8.73 2.63 10.24
CA ILE A 55 -8.00 1.69 11.08
C ILE A 55 -8.02 0.34 10.39
N LEU A 56 -6.86 -0.21 10.09
CA LEU A 56 -6.68 -1.59 9.68
C LEU A 56 -6.17 -2.40 10.86
N ALA A 57 -6.95 -3.39 11.28
CA ALA A 57 -6.56 -4.38 12.28
C ALA A 57 -7.02 -5.76 11.78
N ASP A 58 -7.79 -6.50 12.58
CA ASP A 58 -8.49 -7.71 12.12
C ASP A 58 -9.51 -7.40 11.02
N ASN A 59 -10.09 -6.19 11.04
CA ASN A 59 -11.00 -5.66 10.02
C ASN A 59 -10.53 -4.27 9.54
N LEU A 60 -11.13 -3.79 8.46
CA LEU A 60 -11.00 -2.41 8.00
C LEU A 60 -12.13 -1.57 8.61
N PHE A 61 -11.78 -0.55 9.37
CA PHE A 61 -12.71 0.42 9.93
C PHE A 61 -12.50 1.77 9.27
N VAL A 62 -13.59 2.44 8.91
CA VAL A 62 -13.56 3.78 8.29
C VAL A 62 -14.46 4.71 9.07
N GLN A 63 -13.97 5.90 9.40
CA GLN A 63 -14.80 6.99 9.92
C GLN A 63 -15.24 7.86 8.74
N LEU A 64 -16.54 7.87 8.43
CA LEU A 64 -17.07 8.57 7.25
C LEU A 64 -17.09 10.10 7.41
N GLU A 65 -17.21 10.60 8.64
CA GLU A 65 -17.30 12.04 8.97
C GLU A 65 -16.32 12.43 10.10
N PRO A 66 -15.01 12.42 9.86
CA PRO A 66 -14.05 12.73 10.91
C PRO A 66 -14.11 14.21 11.36
N PRO A 67 -13.81 14.51 12.64
CA PRO A 67 -13.42 13.57 13.70
C PRO A 67 -14.60 12.97 14.49
N SER A 68 -15.85 13.31 14.14
CA SER A 68 -17.03 13.09 15.01
C SER A 68 -18.05 12.04 14.51
N GLY A 69 -17.72 11.31 13.43
CA GLY A 69 -18.59 10.32 12.80
C GLY A 69 -18.51 8.93 13.43
N ALA A 70 -19.48 8.08 13.09
CA ALA A 70 -19.43 6.67 13.46
C ALA A 70 -18.33 5.93 12.66
N TRP A 71 -17.70 4.96 13.30
CA TRP A 71 -16.86 3.99 12.61
C TRP A 71 -17.75 2.93 11.95
N VAL A 72 -17.48 2.65 10.69
CA VAL A 72 -18.12 1.57 9.95
C VAL A 72 -17.09 0.51 9.59
N THR A 73 -17.45 -0.74 9.76
CA THR A 73 -16.63 -1.88 9.33
C THR A 73 -16.87 -2.13 7.84
N VAL A 74 -15.78 -2.17 7.07
CA VAL A 74 -15.82 -2.42 5.62
C VAL A 74 -15.43 -3.88 5.35
N PRO A 75 -16.29 -4.66 4.68
CA PRO A 75 -16.00 -6.05 4.30
C PRO A 75 -14.72 -6.18 3.46
N ALA A 76 -14.02 -7.31 3.58
CA ALA A 76 -12.79 -7.61 2.83
C ALA A 76 -12.92 -7.46 1.31
N GLU A 77 -14.08 -7.83 0.78
CA GLU A 77 -14.41 -7.74 -0.64
C GLU A 77 -14.71 -6.33 -1.15
N GLU A 78 -14.97 -5.40 -0.23
CA GLU A 78 -15.14 -3.97 -0.48
C GLU A 78 -13.91 -3.15 -0.07
N TRP A 79 -12.80 -3.84 0.25
CA TRP A 79 -11.56 -3.18 0.63
C TRP A 79 -11.17 -2.14 -0.42
N THR A 80 -11.13 -0.91 0.05
CA THR A 80 -10.74 0.26 -0.74
C THR A 80 -9.22 0.23 -0.93
N PRO A 81 -8.65 1.14 -1.75
CA PRO A 81 -7.20 1.35 -1.80
C PRO A 81 -6.51 1.54 -0.43
N THR A 82 -7.26 1.75 0.67
CA THR A 82 -6.75 1.86 2.04
C THR A 82 -6.18 0.54 2.58
N ALA A 83 -6.70 -0.62 2.15
CA ALA A 83 -6.19 -1.91 2.59
C ALA A 83 -4.76 -2.17 2.07
N ALA A 84 -4.43 -1.62 0.89
CA ALA A 84 -3.08 -1.60 0.33
C ALA A 84 -2.09 -0.87 1.26
N ALA A 85 -2.57 0.19 1.92
CA ALA A 85 -1.77 1.11 2.72
C ALA A 85 -1.35 0.52 4.06
N GLY A 86 -2.22 -0.24 4.73
CA GLY A 86 -1.90 -0.80 6.04
C GLY A 86 -0.93 -1.98 6.00
N ARG A 87 -0.79 -2.64 4.83
CA ARG A 87 0.08 -3.81 4.64
C ARG A 87 1.10 -3.60 3.52
N PRO A 88 1.94 -2.55 3.60
CA PRO A 88 2.77 -2.13 2.47
C PRO A 88 3.81 -3.16 2.05
N LEU A 89 4.22 -4.04 2.98
CA LEU A 89 5.23 -5.08 2.76
C LEU A 89 4.64 -6.45 2.37
N ARG A 90 3.31 -6.59 2.36
CA ARG A 90 2.66 -7.87 2.09
C ARG A 90 3.01 -8.38 0.69
N GLY A 91 3.29 -9.68 0.61
CA GLY A 91 3.61 -10.37 -0.63
C GLY A 91 5.01 -10.10 -1.19
N LEU A 92 5.81 -9.20 -0.60
CA LEU A 92 7.14 -8.90 -1.13
C LEU A 92 8.11 -10.09 -1.05
N SER A 93 7.83 -11.09 -0.21
CA SER A 93 8.57 -12.36 -0.17
C SER A 93 8.41 -13.19 -1.44
N ASP A 94 7.32 -12.98 -2.17
CA ASP A 94 6.91 -13.82 -3.30
C ASP A 94 7.34 -13.21 -4.65
N VAL A 95 8.06 -12.07 -4.60
CA VAL A 95 8.55 -11.38 -5.80
C VAL A 95 9.50 -12.31 -6.56
N ILE A 96 9.18 -12.55 -7.82
CA ILE A 96 10.01 -13.34 -8.72
C ILE A 96 10.91 -12.44 -9.58
N GLY A 97 12.04 -12.99 -10.02
CA GLY A 97 12.97 -12.26 -10.89
C GLY A 97 13.62 -11.04 -10.23
N VAL A 98 13.78 -11.05 -8.90
CA VAL A 98 14.39 -9.95 -8.16
C VAL A 98 15.78 -9.65 -8.69
N ARG A 99 16.00 -8.40 -9.12
CA ARG A 99 17.28 -7.89 -9.57
C ARG A 99 17.61 -6.57 -8.88
N ARG A 100 18.90 -6.35 -8.62
CA ARG A 100 19.41 -5.08 -8.12
C ARG A 100 19.56 -4.12 -9.30
N ASP A 101 18.92 -2.96 -9.23
CA ASP A 101 18.93 -1.95 -10.30
C ASP A 101 20.05 -0.92 -10.11
N GLY A 102 20.40 -0.61 -8.87
CA GLY A 102 21.40 0.40 -8.56
C GLY A 102 21.21 1.00 -7.18
N VAL A 103 21.87 2.13 -6.96
CA VAL A 103 21.77 2.95 -5.75
C VAL A 103 21.25 4.32 -6.16
N GLU A 104 20.32 4.88 -5.38
CA GLU A 104 19.75 6.20 -5.58
C GLU A 104 19.48 6.89 -4.24
N PHE A 105 19.31 8.21 -4.26
CA PHE A 105 18.96 8.99 -3.08
C PHE A 105 17.47 9.29 -3.08
N LEU A 106 16.78 8.82 -2.05
CA LEU A 106 15.37 9.12 -1.78
C LEU A 106 15.28 10.04 -0.57
N ASP A 107 14.80 11.28 -0.77
CA ASP A 107 14.62 12.26 0.30
C ASP A 107 15.89 12.43 1.18
N GLY A 108 17.07 12.36 0.55
CA GLY A 108 18.37 12.48 1.21
C GLY A 108 18.94 11.18 1.80
N VAL A 109 18.21 10.06 1.72
CA VAL A 109 18.66 8.73 2.17
C VAL A 109 19.18 7.92 0.98
N GLU A 110 20.43 7.46 1.05
CA GLU A 110 20.96 6.51 0.06
C GLU A 110 20.28 5.16 0.21
N ALA A 111 19.75 4.65 -0.90
CA ALA A 111 19.03 3.38 -0.93
C ALA A 111 19.38 2.56 -2.16
N THR A 112 19.48 1.25 -1.98
CA THR A 112 19.61 0.30 -3.07
C THR A 112 18.23 -0.05 -3.62
N ARG A 113 18.05 0.13 -4.92
CA ARG A 113 16.83 -0.19 -5.66
C ARG A 113 16.85 -1.64 -6.15
N TYR A 114 15.73 -2.32 -5.96
CA TYR A 114 15.47 -3.67 -6.46
C TYR A 114 14.17 -3.69 -7.23
N SER A 115 14.09 -4.47 -8.31
CA SER A 115 12.86 -4.70 -9.06
C SER A 115 12.59 -6.18 -9.28
N GLY A 116 11.32 -6.52 -9.46
CA GLY A 116 10.85 -7.86 -9.82
C GLY A 116 9.38 -7.82 -10.20
N SER A 117 8.75 -8.99 -10.23
CA SER A 117 7.33 -9.13 -10.56
C SER A 117 6.59 -9.94 -9.51
N LEU A 118 5.30 -9.66 -9.34
CA LEU A 118 4.34 -10.47 -8.62
C LEU A 118 3.22 -10.88 -9.56
N ASP A 119 2.59 -12.01 -9.29
CA ASP A 119 1.37 -12.41 -9.96
C ASP A 119 0.22 -11.52 -9.50
N LEU A 120 -0.69 -11.16 -10.42
CA LEU A 120 -1.87 -10.39 -10.02
C LEU A 120 -2.75 -11.19 -9.05
N ALA A 121 -2.88 -12.49 -9.29
CA ALA A 121 -3.63 -13.40 -8.45
C ALA A 121 -2.93 -13.58 -7.09
N GLY A 122 -3.57 -13.12 -6.02
CA GLY A 122 -3.06 -13.26 -4.65
C GLY A 122 -2.26 -12.05 -4.12
N HIS A 123 -1.88 -11.10 -5.00
CA HIS A 123 -1.12 -9.90 -4.60
C HIS A 123 -1.76 -8.58 -5.02
N SER A 124 -3.00 -8.61 -5.52
CA SER A 124 -3.80 -7.45 -5.95
C SER A 124 -4.02 -6.41 -4.84
N ASP A 125 -4.07 -6.83 -3.58
CA ASP A 125 -4.40 -5.98 -2.44
C ASP A 125 -3.46 -4.77 -2.32
N GLY A 126 -2.22 -4.89 -2.82
CA GLY A 126 -1.22 -3.82 -2.79
C GLY A 126 -1.35 -2.75 -3.87
N LEU A 127 -2.28 -2.89 -4.83
CA LEU A 127 -2.53 -1.91 -5.90
C LEU A 127 -3.66 -0.93 -5.58
N GLY A 128 -4.49 -1.30 -4.60
CA GLY A 128 -5.64 -0.49 -4.20
C GLY A 128 -6.74 -0.35 -5.25
N LEU A 129 -6.92 -1.39 -6.07
CA LEU A 129 -8.01 -1.45 -7.05
C LEU A 129 -9.26 -2.10 -6.45
N ASN A 130 -10.43 -1.62 -6.84
CA ASN A 130 -11.70 -2.27 -6.51
C ASN A 130 -11.91 -3.57 -7.32
N SER A 131 -12.90 -4.37 -6.92
CA SER A 131 -13.19 -5.68 -7.53
C SER A 131 -13.48 -5.61 -9.05
N ARG A 132 -14.17 -4.57 -9.53
CA ARG A 132 -14.42 -4.36 -10.97
C ARG A 132 -13.11 -4.12 -11.73
N ALA A 133 -12.26 -3.22 -11.24
CA ALA A 133 -10.98 -2.92 -11.87
C ALA A 133 -10.05 -4.15 -11.87
N LEU A 134 -10.09 -4.97 -10.82
CA LEU A 134 -9.35 -6.24 -10.78
C LEU A 134 -9.87 -7.26 -11.80
N GLN A 135 -11.19 -7.36 -11.99
CA GLN A 135 -11.77 -8.23 -13.04
C GLN A 135 -11.32 -7.81 -14.44
N LEU A 136 -11.33 -6.50 -14.73
CA LEU A 136 -10.84 -5.95 -16.00
C LEU A 136 -9.35 -6.23 -16.19
N ALA A 137 -8.53 -6.01 -15.16
CA ALA A 137 -7.10 -6.30 -15.19
C ALA A 137 -6.81 -7.79 -15.45
N ALA A 138 -7.57 -8.68 -14.81
CA ALA A 138 -7.42 -10.13 -14.92
C ALA A 138 -7.89 -10.70 -16.28
N ALA A 139 -8.66 -9.94 -17.07
CA ALA A 139 -9.06 -10.36 -18.41
C ALA A 139 -7.87 -10.53 -19.37
N SER A 140 -6.74 -9.90 -19.06
CA SER A 140 -5.47 -10.07 -19.78
C SER A 140 -4.59 -11.10 -19.07
N PRO A 141 -4.34 -12.30 -19.66
CA PRO A 141 -3.56 -13.37 -19.01
C PRO A 141 -2.10 -13.00 -18.73
N SER A 142 -1.59 -11.97 -19.42
CA SER A 142 -0.24 -11.48 -19.22
C SER A 142 -0.15 -10.45 -18.10
N THR A 143 -1.25 -10.04 -17.48
CA THR A 143 -1.23 -9.00 -16.45
C THR A 143 -0.44 -9.44 -15.23
N ARG A 144 0.47 -8.58 -14.79
CA ARG A 144 1.33 -8.77 -13.62
C ARG A 144 1.50 -7.48 -12.86
N ILE A 145 2.04 -7.58 -11.65
CA ILE A 145 2.41 -6.43 -10.82
C ILE A 145 3.93 -6.28 -10.88
N ALA A 146 4.43 -5.22 -11.50
CA ALA A 146 5.83 -4.84 -11.37
C ALA A 146 6.05 -4.26 -9.97
N ALA A 147 6.96 -4.86 -9.19
CA ALA A 147 7.30 -4.40 -7.85
C ALA A 147 8.71 -3.79 -7.85
N THR A 148 8.84 -2.60 -7.27
CA THR A 148 10.13 -1.95 -7.01
C THR A 148 10.24 -1.64 -5.53
N VAL A 149 11.39 -1.95 -4.93
CA VAL A 149 11.65 -1.77 -3.50
C VAL A 149 12.97 -1.03 -3.33
N TRP A 150 13.00 -0.11 -2.36
CA TRP A 150 14.21 0.62 -1.98
C TRP A 150 14.59 0.28 -0.55
N ILE A 151 15.84 -0.15 -0.39
CA ILE A 151 16.39 -0.60 0.89
C ILE A 151 17.56 0.31 1.27
N ASP A 152 17.50 0.94 2.44
CA ASP A 152 18.57 1.81 2.93
C ASP A 152 19.82 1.02 3.37
N GLY A 153 20.89 1.73 3.72
CA GLY A 153 22.14 1.13 4.22
C GLY A 153 22.01 0.34 5.52
N SER A 154 20.89 0.48 6.25
CA SER A 154 20.60 -0.26 7.47
C SER A 154 19.72 -1.51 7.24
N GLY A 155 19.32 -1.76 6.00
CA GLY A 155 18.49 -2.90 5.61
C GLY A 155 16.98 -2.66 5.78
N LEU A 156 16.54 -1.41 5.95
CA LEU A 156 15.13 -1.04 6.05
C LEU A 156 14.55 -0.77 4.66
N ILE A 157 13.38 -1.34 4.37
CA ILE A 157 12.60 -0.96 3.20
C ILE A 157 12.01 0.43 3.45
N ILE A 158 12.48 1.44 2.73
CA ILE A 158 12.04 2.84 2.89
C ILE A 158 11.02 3.27 1.83
N GLN A 159 10.91 2.53 0.72
CA GLN A 159 9.89 2.77 -0.29
C GLN A 159 9.53 1.47 -1.01
N VAL A 160 8.25 1.33 -1.36
CA VAL A 160 7.71 0.26 -2.21
C VAL A 160 6.87 0.91 -3.30
N MET A 161 7.08 0.49 -4.55
CA MET A 161 6.25 0.86 -5.68
C MET A 161 5.70 -0.40 -6.32
N ARG A 162 4.39 -0.42 -6.58
CA ARG A 162 3.70 -1.49 -7.31
C ARG A 162 3.01 -0.88 -8.51
N THR A 163 3.17 -1.48 -9.68
CA THR A 163 2.53 -1.00 -10.91
C THR A 163 1.91 -2.15 -11.65
N LEU A 164 0.64 -2.01 -12.02
CA LEU A 164 -0.04 -2.97 -12.88
C LEU A 164 0.52 -2.85 -14.31
N VAL A 165 0.95 -3.97 -14.88
CA VAL A 165 1.53 -4.03 -16.22
C VAL A 165 0.83 -5.11 -17.03
N GLY A 166 0.50 -4.80 -18.29
CA GLY A 166 -0.08 -5.76 -19.23
C GLY A 166 -1.60 -5.75 -19.33
N ALA A 167 -2.30 -4.95 -18.52
CA ALA A 167 -3.71 -4.65 -18.68
C ALA A 167 -3.91 -3.49 -19.68
N THR A 168 -5.00 -3.53 -20.45
CA THR A 168 -5.34 -2.54 -21.49
C THR A 168 -6.25 -1.43 -20.99
N ASP A 169 -7.26 -1.79 -20.19
CA ASP A 169 -8.32 -0.88 -19.76
C ASP A 169 -8.14 -0.42 -18.30
N VAL A 170 -7.05 -0.86 -17.67
CA VAL A 170 -6.70 -0.55 -16.29
C VAL A 170 -5.22 -0.22 -16.21
N ALA A 171 -4.90 0.96 -15.68
CA ALA A 171 -3.59 1.31 -15.19
C ALA A 171 -3.67 1.53 -13.68
N ALA A 172 -2.67 1.09 -12.94
CA ALA A 172 -2.61 1.31 -11.50
C ALA A 172 -1.17 1.40 -11.04
N SER A 173 -0.90 2.35 -10.16
CA SER A 173 0.40 2.51 -9.51
C SER A 173 0.20 2.90 -8.06
N THR A 174 0.91 2.23 -7.17
CA THR A 174 0.91 2.52 -5.74
C THR A 174 2.34 2.79 -5.33
N VAL A 175 2.58 3.91 -4.65
CA VAL A 175 3.86 4.23 -4.03
C VAL A 175 3.63 4.36 -2.54
N THR A 176 4.36 3.59 -1.74
CA THR A 176 4.35 3.69 -0.29
C THR A 176 5.74 4.04 0.20
N LYS A 177 5.87 5.15 0.93
CA LYS A 177 7.09 5.57 1.63
C LYS A 177 6.98 5.20 3.10
N LEU A 178 8.07 4.73 3.68
CA LEU A 178 8.18 4.35 5.10
C LEU A 178 9.29 5.16 5.77
N THR A 179 8.96 5.78 6.90
CA THR A 179 9.83 6.69 7.65
C THR A 179 9.64 6.49 9.16
N ASP A 180 10.43 7.17 10.00
CA ASP A 180 10.28 7.21 11.46
C ASP A 180 10.08 5.82 12.11
N PHE A 181 10.93 4.87 11.72
CA PHE A 181 10.87 3.48 12.18
C PHE A 181 11.09 3.35 13.69
N GLY A 182 10.34 2.45 14.34
CA GLY A 182 10.47 2.18 15.77
C GLY A 182 9.78 3.20 16.68
N THR A 183 8.88 4.00 16.12
CA THR A 183 8.02 4.90 16.92
C THR A 183 7.10 4.07 17.81
N ALA A 184 7.17 4.29 19.13
CA ALA A 184 6.28 3.61 20.07
C ALA A 184 4.83 4.05 19.82
N ALA A 185 4.03 3.16 19.26
CA ALA A 185 2.63 3.40 19.01
C ALA A 185 1.87 2.07 18.91
N ALA A 186 0.62 2.10 19.30
CA ALA A 186 -0.30 0.97 19.22
C ALA A 186 -1.49 1.39 18.36
N VAL A 187 -1.84 0.56 17.39
CA VAL A 187 -3.10 0.67 16.66
C VAL A 187 -4.15 -0.07 17.49
N THR A 188 -5.22 0.61 17.86
CA THR A 188 -6.33 0.01 18.62
C THR A 188 -7.60 0.12 17.80
N SER A 189 -8.30 -1.00 17.61
CA SER A 189 -9.63 -0.98 16.99
C SER A 189 -10.55 -0.01 17.73
N PRO A 190 -11.40 0.74 17.00
CA PRO A 190 -12.41 1.58 17.63
C PRO A 190 -13.38 0.70 18.44
N ILE A 191 -13.81 1.19 19.61
CA ILE A 191 -14.77 0.49 20.46
C ILE A 191 -16.15 0.60 19.78
N GLU A 192 -16.80 -0.54 19.52
CA GLU A 192 -18.21 -0.61 19.12
C GLU A 192 -19.16 -0.32 20.29
#